data_AF-A0A2P4UHC8-F1
#
_entry.id   AF-A0A2P4UHC8-F1
#
_cell.length_a   1.000
_cell.length_b   1.000
_cell.length_c   1.000
_cell.angle_alpha   90.00
_cell.angle_beta   90.00
_cell.angle_gamma   90.00
#
_symmetry.space_group_name_H-M   'P 1'
#
loop_
_entity.id
_entity.type
_entity.pdbx_description
1 polymer ?
#
loop_
_entity_poly.entity_id
_entity_poly.type
_entity_poly.pdbx_seq_one_letter_code
_entity_poly.pdbx_strand_id
1 'polypeptide(L)' 'MTAERDTAGLDEEPTAAATAAAVRGLQDQFPGVRVWYGKATRSWWALVPLGGGSRLLEAAAPQTLRDAILNARALG' A
#
# COMPACT_ATOMS: atom_id res chain seq x y z
N MET A 1 -13.53 33.32 -22.40
CA MET A 1 -13.47 31.86 -22.63
C MET A 1 -12.16 31.38 -22.07
N THR A 2 -12.10 31.28 -20.75
CA THR A 2 -10.88 30.99 -19.97
C THR A 2 -10.91 29.51 -19.66
N ALA A 3 -10.07 28.75 -20.37
CA ALA A 3 -9.72 27.38 -20.01
C ALA A 3 -8.21 27.33 -19.90
N GLU A 4 -7.70 28.06 -18.90
CA GLU A 4 -6.40 27.79 -18.31
C GLU A 4 -6.49 26.38 -17.70
N ARG A 5 -6.15 25.38 -18.51
CA ARG A 5 -5.81 24.05 -18.00
C ARG A 5 -4.45 24.18 -17.35
N ASP A 6 -4.51 24.63 -16.11
CA ASP A 6 -3.42 24.68 -15.15
C ASP A 6 -2.63 23.37 -15.24
N THR A 7 -1.39 23.49 -15.70
CA THR A 7 -0.45 22.38 -15.89
C THR A 7 0.23 22.12 -14.55
N ALA A 8 -0.57 21.76 -13.54
CA ALA A 8 -0.10 21.43 -12.20
C ALA A 8 -0.29 19.93 -11.93
N GLY A 9 0.82 19.23 -11.71
CA GLY A 9 0.81 17.86 -11.16
C GLY A 9 1.84 16.88 -11.71
N LEU A 10 3.07 17.31 -12.03
CA LEU A 10 4.17 16.39 -12.39
C LEU A 10 4.88 15.76 -11.17
N ASP A 11 4.32 15.90 -9.97
CA ASP A 11 4.78 15.29 -8.72
C ASP A 11 3.55 14.81 -7.92
N GLU A 12 2.74 13.94 -8.51
CA GLU A 12 1.59 13.39 -7.79
C GLU A 12 2.12 12.44 -6.71
N GLU A 13 2.30 12.97 -5.48
CA GLU A 13 2.11 12.18 -4.26
C GLU A 13 1.01 11.17 -4.55
N PRO A 14 1.22 9.85 -4.34
CA PRO A 14 0.20 8.87 -4.67
C PRO A 14 -1.10 9.35 -4.05
N THR A 15 -2.04 9.77 -4.92
CA THR A 15 -3.25 10.45 -4.47
C THR A 15 -3.91 9.54 -3.45
N ALA A 16 -4.49 10.10 -2.39
CA ALA A 16 -5.12 9.29 -1.35
C ALA A 16 -6.11 8.25 -1.94
N ALA A 17 -6.70 8.56 -3.10
CA ALA A 17 -7.49 7.65 -3.92
C ALA A 17 -6.69 6.47 -4.51
N ALA A 18 -5.54 6.71 -5.16
CA ALA A 18 -4.66 5.66 -5.67
C ALA A 18 -4.13 4.77 -4.52
N THR A 19 -3.77 5.39 -3.39
CA THR A 19 -3.37 4.66 -2.19
C THR A 19 -4.51 3.77 -1.68
N ALA A 20 -5.71 4.33 -1.56
CA ALA A 20 -6.88 3.58 -1.08
C ALA A 20 -7.26 2.43 -2.02
N ALA A 21 -7.15 2.63 -3.34
CA ALA A 21 -7.38 1.58 -4.33
C ALA A 21 -6.37 0.43 -4.19
N ALA A 22 -5.09 0.74 -4.02
CA ALA A 22 -4.06 -0.27 -3.81
C ALA A 22 -4.19 -0.97 -2.45
N VAL A 23 -4.52 -0.25 -1.37
CA VAL A 23 -4.84 -0.85 -0.06
C VAL A 23 -5.99 -1.83 -0.20
N ARG A 24 -7.09 -1.43 -0.86
CA ARG A 24 -8.26 -2.28 -1.06
C ARG A 24 -7.93 -3.51 -1.91
N GLY A 25 -7.20 -3.33 -3.01
CA GLY A 25 -6.76 -4.45 -3.85
C GLY A 25 -5.87 -5.45 -3.09
N LEU A 26 -5.03 -4.98 -2.16
CA LEU A 26 -4.23 -5.85 -1.31
C LEU A 26 -5.07 -6.55 -0.23
N GLN A 27 -6.01 -5.85 0.40
CA GLN A 27 -6.91 -6.45 1.40
C GLN A 27 -7.81 -7.53 0.77
N ASP A 28 -8.30 -7.31 -0.46
CA ASP A 28 -9.10 -8.29 -1.20
C ASP A 28 -8.27 -9.54 -1.56
N GLN A 29 -6.98 -9.38 -1.89
CA GLN A 29 -6.05 -10.50 -2.16
C GLN A 29 -5.65 -11.25 -0.89
N PHE A 30 -5.57 -10.56 0.26
CA PHE A 30 -5.10 -11.13 1.51
C PHE A 30 -6.13 -10.90 2.63
N PRO A 31 -7.16 -11.76 2.73
CA PRO A 31 -8.13 -11.65 3.81
C PRO A 31 -7.42 -11.75 5.17
N GLY A 32 -7.70 -10.77 6.05
CA GLY A 32 -7.09 -10.64 7.38
C GLY A 32 -5.83 -9.78 7.45
N VAL A 33 -5.21 -9.41 6.33
CA VAL A 33 -4.06 -8.50 6.32
C VAL A 33 -4.53 -7.05 6.40
N ARG A 34 -3.98 -6.29 7.34
CA ARG A 34 -4.24 -4.87 7.45
C ARG A 34 -3.15 -4.10 6.73
N VAL A 35 -3.49 -3.42 5.63
CA VAL A 35 -2.56 -2.61 4.84
C VAL A 35 -2.86 -1.12 5.00
N TRP A 36 -1.84 -0.29 5.12
CA TRP A 36 -1.96 1.17 5.14
C TRP A 36 -0.70 1.85 4.58
N TYR A 37 -0.82 3.14 4.24
CA TYR A 37 0.30 3.96 3.79
C TYR A 37 0.64 5.02 4.85
N GLY A 38 1.89 5.04 5.29
CA GLY A 38 2.41 6.04 6.20
C GLY A 38 2.82 7.29 5.42
N LYS A 39 1.97 8.32 5.41
CA LYS A 39 2.28 9.61 4.74
C LYS A 39 3.57 10.25 5.25
N ALA A 40 3.86 10.13 6.55
CA ALA A 40 5.05 10.70 7.18
C ALA A 40 6.36 10.02 6.74
N THR A 41 6.33 8.70 6.53
CA THR A 41 7.52 7.94 6.10
C THR A 41 7.55 7.70 4.58
N ARG A 42 6.44 8.02 3.90
CA ARG A 42 6.17 7.68 2.50
C ARG A 42 6.28 6.17 2.22
N SER A 43 6.10 5.34 3.26
CA SER A 43 6.20 3.87 3.19
C SER A 43 4.83 3.22 3.27
N TRP A 44 4.73 2.07 2.62
CA TRP A 44 3.62 1.14 2.75
C TRP A 44 3.88 0.17 3.89
N TRP A 45 2.82 -0.12 4.64
CA TRP A 45 2.85 -0.99 5.80
C TRP A 45 1.77 -2.05 5.68
N ALA A 46 2.09 -3.27 6.06
CA ALA A 46 1.15 -4.38 6.12
C ALA A 46 1.33 -5.18 7.40
N LEU A 47 0.27 -5.33 8.17
CA LEU A 47 0.18 -6.24 9.30
C LEU A 47 -0.46 -7.54 8.83
N VAL A 48 0.35 -8.58 8.72
CA VAL A 48 -0.04 -9.91 8.27
C VAL A 48 -0.22 -10.83 9.49
N PRO A 49 -1.44 -11.30 9.78
CA PRO A 49 -1.61 -12.37 10.75
C PRO A 49 -1.07 -13.69 10.17
N LEU A 50 -0.14 -14.31 10.87
CA LEU A 50 0.44 -15.62 10.62
C LEU A 50 0.08 -16.56 11.79
N GLY A 51 0.19 -17.87 11.59
CA GLY A 51 -0.22 -18.88 12.58
C GLY A 51 0.41 -18.74 13.96
N GLY A 52 1.60 -18.13 14.05
CA GLY A 52 2.32 -17.87 15.31
C GLY A 52 2.33 -16.42 15.79
N GLY A 53 1.68 -15.48 15.10
CA GLY A 53 1.69 -14.06 15.48
C GLY A 53 1.40 -13.10 14.34
N SER A 54 1.47 -11.80 14.62
CA SER A 54 1.32 -10.76 13.58
C SER A 54 2.69 -10.30 13.10
N ARG A 55 2.92 -10.36 11.78
CA ARG A 55 4.14 -9.85 11.15
C ARG A 55 3.87 -8.50 10.51
N LEU A 56 4.65 -7.50 10.91
CA LEU A 56 4.63 -6.19 10.30
C LEU A 56 5.64 -6.16 9.14
N LEU A 57 5.20 -5.71 7.98
CA LEU A 57 6.00 -5.57 6.78
C LEU A 57 5.98 -4.11 6.33
N GLU A 58 7.14 -3.60 5.93
CA GLU A 58 7.32 -2.26 5.37
C GLU A 58 7.86 -2.38 3.95
N ALA A 59 7.37 -1.53 3.04
CA ALA A 59 7.91 -1.41 1.70
C ALA A 59 7.74 0.01 1.13
N ALA A 60 8.66 0.43 0.26
CA ALA A 60 8.54 1.72 -0.42
C ALA A 60 7.47 1.74 -1.53
N ALA A 61 7.07 0.57 -2.03
CA ALA A 61 6.10 0.43 -3.12
C ALA A 61 5.02 -0.63 -2.79
N PRO A 62 3.78 -0.47 -3.28
CA PRO A 62 2.70 -1.40 -3.01
C PRO A 62 2.95 -2.80 -3.61
N GLN A 63 3.65 -2.88 -4.74
CA GLN A 63 4.03 -4.16 -5.37
C GLN A 63 5.05 -4.91 -4.51
N THR A 64 6.06 -4.22 -4.01
CA THR A 64 7.05 -4.80 -3.09
C THR A 64 6.40 -5.24 -1.78
N LEU A 65 5.42 -4.50 -1.28
CA LEU A 65 4.65 -4.90 -0.09
C LEU A 65 3.89 -6.20 -0.35
N ARG A 66 3.26 -6.33 -1.52
CA ARG A 66 2.55 -7.56 -1.93
C ARG A 66 3.47 -8.77 -1.92
N ASP A 67 4.62 -8.66 -2.57
CA ASP A 67 5.62 -9.73 -2.61
C ASP A 67 6.13 -10.08 -1.20
N ALA A 68 6.34 -9.07 -0.34
CA ALA A 68 6.69 -9.30 1.05
C ALA A 68 5.59 -10.03 1.83
N ILE A 69 4.31 -9.70 1.61
CA ILE A 69 3.17 -10.39 2.23
C ILE A 69 3.11 -11.85 1.77
N LEU A 70 3.27 -12.11 0.47
CA LEU A 70 3.30 -13.46 -0.09
C LEU A 70 4.42 -14.28 0.52
N ASN A 71 5.63 -13.72 0.59
CA ASN A 71 6.78 -14.39 1.18
C ASN A 71 6.57 -14.66 2.68
N ALA A 72 6.04 -13.67 3.42
CA ALA A 72 5.73 -13.84 4.84
C ALA A 72 4.70 -14.95 5.12
N ARG A 73 3.70 -15.10 4.25
CA ARG A 73 2.71 -16.19 4.32
C ARG A 73 3.25 -17.55 3.87
N ALA A 74 4.21 -17.58 2.95
CA ALA A 74 4.85 -18.82 2.52
C ALA A 74 5.81 -19.39 3.59
N LEU A 75 6.36 -18.51 4.44
CA LEU A 75 7.33 -18.85 5.49
C LEU A 75 6.69 -19.19 6.86
N GLY A 76 5.38 -18.99 7.04
CA GLY A 76 4.67 -19.16 8.31
C GLY A 76 3.49 -20.12 8.22
#